data_AF-A0A938QEW4-F1
#
_entry.id   AF-A0A938QEW4-F1
#
_cell.length_a   1.000
_cell.length_b   1.000
_cell.length_c   1.000
_cell.angle_alpha   90.00
_cell.angle_beta   90.00
_cell.angle_gamma   90.00
#
_symmetry.space_group_name_H-M   'P 1'
#
loop_
_entity.id
_entity.type
_entity.pdbx_description
1 polymer ?
#
loop_
_entity_poly.entity_id
_entity_poly.type
_entity_poly.pdbx_seq_one_letter_code
_entity_poly.pdbx_strand_id
1 'polypeptide(L)' 'MHFLWRPLLRDPNDEFVLEVAVAARCQYVMTHNVRDFVGAERFGVKVLRPGQFLRQLEESP' A
#
# COMPACT_ATOMS: atom_id res chain seq x y z
N MET A 1 13.58 -14.22 -0.61
CA MET A 1 13.71 -12.88 -1.23
C MET A 1 13.90 -11.89 -0.10
N HIS A 2 15.00 -11.13 -0.11
CA HIS A 2 15.22 -10.04 0.82
C HIS A 2 15.44 -8.79 -0.02
N PHE A 3 14.53 -7.86 0.14
CA PHE A 3 14.56 -6.60 -0.58
C PHE A 3 15.45 -5.60 0.18
N LEU A 4 16.41 -4.97 -0.52
CA LEU A 4 17.48 -4.11 0.04
C LEU A 4 17.02 -2.79 0.71
N TRP A 5 15.72 -2.53 0.78
CA TRP A 5 15.18 -1.23 1.17
C TRP A 5 14.67 -1.18 2.62
N ARG A 6 14.61 -2.31 3.36
CA ARG A 6 14.05 -2.36 4.72
C ARG A 6 14.96 -1.76 5.81
N PRO A 7 14.38 -1.15 6.87
CA PRO A 7 12.95 -0.91 7.09
C PRO A 7 12.47 0.41 6.48
N LEU A 8 11.24 0.44 5.95
CA LEU A 8 10.59 1.65 5.43
C LEU A 8 9.25 1.94 6.09
N LEU A 9 8.49 0.89 6.41
CA LEU A 9 7.22 1.03 7.07
C LEU A 9 7.39 1.15 8.57
N ARG A 10 6.37 1.71 9.21
CA ARG A 10 6.36 1.87 10.67
C ARG A 10 6.32 0.52 11.38
N ASP A 11 5.49 -0.40 10.88
CA ASP A 11 5.41 -1.78 11.35
C ASP A 11 6.20 -2.70 10.41
N PRO A 12 7.29 -3.33 10.87
CA PRO A 12 8.07 -4.28 10.07
C PRO A 12 7.26 -5.49 9.56
N ASN A 13 6.12 -5.81 10.16
CA ASN A 13 5.25 -6.91 9.72
C ASN A 13 4.48 -6.55 8.44
N ASP A 14 4.23 -5.26 8.20
CA ASP A 14 3.52 -4.78 7.00
C ASP A 14 4.41 -4.75 5.75
N GLU A 15 5.74 -4.85 5.92
CA GLU A 15 6.72 -4.84 4.82
C GLU A 15 6.42 -5.88 3.74
N PHE A 16 6.05 -7.10 4.15
CA PHE A 16 5.75 -8.16 3.18
C PHE A 16 4.52 -7.84 2.32
N VAL A 17 3.53 -7.11 2.85
CA VAL A 17 2.36 -6.68 2.09
C VAL A 17 2.77 -5.65 1.04
N LEU A 18 3.61 -4.68 1.41
CA LEU A 18 4.13 -3.69 0.47
C LEU A 18 5.04 -4.33 -0.58
N GLU A 19 5.95 -5.24 -0.18
CA GLU A 19 6.82 -5.98 -1.10
C GLU A 19 6.01 -6.70 -2.18
N VAL A 20 4.94 -7.40 -1.80
CA VAL A 20 4.05 -8.09 -2.74
C VAL A 20 3.33 -7.09 -3.64
N ALA A 21 2.81 -5.99 -3.10
CA ALA A 21 2.14 -4.96 -3.88
C ALA A 21 3.07 -4.35 -4.95
N VAL A 22 4.32 -4.06 -4.59
CA VAL A 22 5.33 -3.55 -5.51
C VAL A 22 5.68 -4.61 -6.56
N ALA A 23 5.96 -5.84 -6.15
CA ALA A 23 6.30 -6.93 -7.07
C ALA A 23 5.18 -7.23 -8.08
N ALA A 24 3.92 -7.15 -7.63
CA ALA A 24 2.73 -7.34 -8.48
C ALA A 24 2.34 -6.09 -9.29
N ARG A 25 3.05 -4.96 -9.12
CA ARG A 25 2.71 -3.65 -9.72
C ARG A 25 1.27 -3.21 -9.39
N CYS A 26 0.84 -3.45 -8.16
CA CYS A 26 -0.44 -3.00 -7.66
C CYS A 26 -0.48 -1.47 -7.61
N GLN A 27 -1.57 -0.88 -8.08
CA GLN A 27 -1.82 0.55 -7.92
C GLN A 27 -2.25 0.91 -6.50
N TYR A 28 -2.88 -0.04 -5.80
CA TYR A 28 -3.52 0.19 -4.51
C TYR A 28 -3.23 -0.92 -3.49
N VAL A 29 -3.03 -0.53 -2.24
CA VAL A 29 -3.20 -1.39 -1.06
C VAL A 29 -4.41 -0.87 -0.30
N MET A 30 -5.45 -1.69 -0.19
CA MET A 30 -6.65 -1.37 0.59
C MET A 30 -6.54 -1.94 2.00
N THR A 31 -6.52 -1.07 3.01
CA THR A 31 -6.38 -1.48 4.41
C THR A 31 -7.00 -0.46 5.37
N HIS A 32 -7.41 -0.91 6.56
CA HIS A 32 -7.76 0.00 7.65
C HIS A 32 -6.53 0.54 8.39
N ASN A 33 -5.34 -0.06 8.21
CA ASN A 33 -4.10 0.31 8.88
C ASN A 33 -3.25 1.32 8.07
N VAL A 34 -3.90 2.29 7.42
CA VAL A 34 -3.25 3.23 6.49
C VAL A 34 -2.02 3.92 7.09
N ARG A 35 -2.06 4.22 8.40
CA ARG A 35 -0.99 4.90 9.14
C ARG A 35 0.35 4.15 9.14
N ASP A 36 0.34 2.83 8.97
CA ASP A 36 1.55 2.02 9.08
C ASP A 36 2.23 1.84 7.70
N PHE A 37 1.51 2.18 6.62
CA PHE A 37 1.98 2.16 5.24
C PHE A 37 2.44 3.53 4.70
N VAL A 38 2.69 4.51 5.58
CA VAL A 38 3.27 5.81 5.18
C VAL A 38 4.63 5.57 4.51
N GLY A 39 4.84 6.09 3.31
CA GLY A 39 6.05 5.85 2.52
C GLY A 39 5.84 4.90 1.33
N ALA A 40 4.74 4.14 1.29
CA ALA A 40 4.39 3.26 0.17
C ALA A 40 4.27 4.01 -1.17
N GLU A 41 3.91 5.29 -1.14
CA GLU A 41 3.79 6.14 -2.32
C GLU A 41 5.10 6.29 -3.11
N ARG A 42 6.25 6.11 -2.44
CA ARG A 42 7.58 6.12 -3.08
C ARG A 42 7.75 5.00 -4.12
N PHE A 43 6.94 3.96 -4.02
CA PHE A 43 6.91 2.83 -4.96
C PHE A 43 5.71 2.89 -5.92
N GLY A 44 5.01 4.02 -5.96
CA GLY A 44 3.79 4.18 -6.78
C GLY A 44 2.57 3.45 -6.24
N VAL A 45 2.62 2.92 -5.02
CA VAL A 45 1.50 2.22 -4.38
C VAL A 45 0.71 3.21 -3.54
N LYS A 46 -0.56 3.42 -3.88
CA LYS A 46 -1.48 4.24 -3.09
C LYS A 46 -2.12 3.40 -2.00
N VAL A 47 -2.22 3.94 -0.79
CA VAL A 47 -2.84 3.23 0.34
C VAL A 47 -4.11 3.94 0.74
N LEU A 48 -5.21 3.20 0.84
CA LEU A 48 -6.50 3.78 1.18
C LEU A 48 -7.40 2.80 1.94
N ARG A 49 -8.43 3.34 2.61
CA ARG A 49 -9.46 2.53 3.24
C ARG A 49 -10.42 1.97 2.18
N PRO A 50 -11.02 0.78 2.40
CA PRO A 50 -12.02 0.22 1.47
C PRO A 50 -13.14 1.19 1.10
N GLY A 51 -13.69 1.94 2.07
CA GLY A 51 -14.75 2.93 1.79
C GLY A 51 -14.29 4.12 0.92
N GLN A 52 -13.01 4.48 0.95
CA GLN A 52 -12.46 5.50 0.04
C GLN A 52 -12.34 4.95 -1.39
N PHE A 53 -12.04 3.65 -1.53
CA PHE A 53 -11.92 3.00 -2.84
C PHE A 53 -13.29 2.91 -3.51
N LEU A 54 -14.30 2.46 -2.76
CA LEU A 54 -15.68 2.37 -3.25
C LEU A 54 -16.17 3.73 -3.74
N ARG A 55 -15.92 4.80 -2.97
CA ARG A 55 -16.27 6.16 -3.40
C ARG A 55 -15.57 6.57 -4.71
N GLN A 56 -14.29 6.24 -4.88
CA GLN A 56 -13.56 6.52 -6.14
C GLN A 56 -14.13 5.76 -7.34
N LEU A 57 -14.63 4.54 -7.12
CA LEU A 57 -15.31 3.76 -8.16
C LEU A 57 -16.66 4.35 -8.52
N GLU A 58 -17.43 4.82 -7.54
CA GLU A 58 -18.71 5.50 -7.76
C GLU A 58 -18.53 6.84 -8.50
N GLU A 59 -17.42 7.55 -8.24
CA GLU A 59 -17.08 8.83 -8.86
C GLU A 59 -16.40 8.71 -10.24
N SER A 60 -15.90 7.52 -10.60
CA SER A 60 -15.32 7.25 -11.93
C SER A 60 -16.37 6.60 -12.85
N PRO A 61 -16.94 7.34 -13.82
CA PRO A 61 -17.96 6.82 -14.74
C PRO A 61 -17.44 5.75 -15.72
#